data_AF-A0A7S3REG4-F1
#
_entry.id   AF-A0A7S3REG4-F1
#
_cell.length_a   1.000
_cell.length_b   1.000
_cell.length_c   1.000
_cell.angle_alpha   90.00
_cell.angle_beta   90.00
_cell.angle_gamma   90.00
#
_symmetry.space_group_name_H-M   'P 1'
#
loop_
_entity.id
_entity.type
_entity.pdbx_description
1 polymer ?
#
loop_
_entity_poly.entity_id
_entity_poly.type
_entity_poly.pdbx_seq_one_letter_code
_entity_poly.pdbx_strand_id
1 'polypeptide(L)'
;ECGRLINGAACARVCVCAQRPREQPSEPLECYTTRRMPTRLQKLVALLANGPSEAARLAAARQLGELQRAHPAQLHVLLQHILRHLFASEWPTRRAAAAALQAVAEAADAWSPEQPEEPDEAAEAAARAEAEGAWLSFRSFEMASVLAHGRPLLASGGSEFDEEDAGSAGGLSGRERLLRQRRLLQQQLGMESVRQALGGQSDELLQEADLTAVGAAP
;
A
#
# COMPACT_ATOMS: atom_id res chain seq x y z
N GLU A 1 76.11 -7.58 4.05
CA GLU A 1 77.44 -6.95 4.28
C GLU A 1 77.60 -5.76 3.34
N CYS A 2 78.44 -4.79 3.72
CA CYS A 2 78.55 -3.40 3.21
C CYS A 2 77.44 -2.45 3.71
N GLY A 3 77.65 -1.44 4.55
CA GLY A 3 78.89 -0.87 5.11
C GLY A 3 78.92 0.66 4.96
N ARG A 4 78.52 1.36 6.03
CA ARG A 4 78.89 2.72 6.50
C ARG A 4 78.62 3.95 5.60
N LEU A 5 78.07 5.00 6.22
CA LEU A 5 78.69 6.34 6.43
C LEU A 5 77.76 7.19 7.33
N ILE A 6 78.08 7.41 8.62
CA ILE A 6 78.59 8.65 9.26
C ILE A 6 77.53 9.73 9.62
N ASN A 7 77.38 9.91 10.94
CA ASN A 7 77.18 11.12 11.78
C ASN A 7 76.44 12.38 11.29
N GLY A 8 75.71 13.00 12.23
CA GLY A 8 75.89 14.44 12.49
C GLY A 8 74.61 15.24 12.72
N ALA A 9 74.49 15.78 13.93
CA ALA A 9 73.38 16.60 14.40
C ALA A 9 73.35 18.04 13.83
N ALA A 10 72.14 18.62 13.87
CA ALA A 10 71.78 20.03 14.05
C ALA A 10 72.34 21.09 13.07
N CYS A 11 71.44 21.88 12.46
CA CYS A 11 71.22 23.28 12.85
C CYS A 11 70.11 23.91 11.99
N ALA A 12 69.29 24.73 12.64
CA ALA A 12 68.20 25.49 12.07
C ALA A 12 68.67 26.51 11.02
N ARG A 13 67.89 26.71 9.97
CA ARG A 13 67.81 28.02 9.31
C ARG A 13 66.43 28.26 8.73
N VAL A 14 65.75 29.17 9.40
CA VAL A 14 64.54 29.86 9.00
C VAL A 14 64.75 30.44 7.60
N CYS A 15 63.88 30.06 6.66
CA CYS A 15 63.69 30.80 5.42
C CYS A 15 62.18 31.09 5.30
N VAL A 16 61.82 32.33 5.67
CA VAL A 16 60.48 32.89 5.48
C VAL A 16 60.39 33.34 4.03
N CYS A 17 59.58 32.66 3.23
CA CYS A 17 59.09 33.18 1.95
C CYS A 17 57.60 32.92 1.83
N ALA A 18 56.85 34.02 1.97
CA ALA A 18 55.71 34.43 1.17
C ALA A 18 54.59 33.42 0.85
N GLN A 19 53.44 33.71 1.46
CA GLN A 19 52.06 33.58 0.94
C GLN A 19 51.77 32.53 -0.16
N ARG A 20 51.07 31.46 0.23
CA ARG A 20 49.82 31.02 -0.42
C ARG A 20 48.92 30.34 0.63
N PRO A 21 47.63 30.71 0.77
CA PRO A 21 46.72 29.87 1.52
C PRO A 21 46.52 28.57 0.74
N ARG A 22 46.94 27.44 1.31
CA ARG A 22 46.46 26.14 0.86
C ARG A 22 45.01 26.03 1.32
N GLU A 23 44.09 26.12 0.36
CA GLU A 23 42.74 25.57 0.50
C GLU A 23 42.87 24.12 0.99
N GLN A 24 42.37 23.87 2.19
CA GLN A 24 42.04 22.52 2.62
C GLN A 24 40.75 22.15 1.88
N PRO A 25 40.68 21.08 1.08
CA PRO A 25 39.38 20.50 0.81
C PRO A 25 38.88 19.95 2.14
N SER A 26 37.82 20.56 2.67
CA SER A 26 37.05 19.97 3.77
C SER A 26 36.56 18.63 3.27
N GLU A 27 37.19 17.55 3.76
CA GLU A 27 36.64 16.21 3.65
C GLU A 27 35.18 16.29 4.12
N PRO A 28 34.19 15.95 3.27
CA PRO A 28 32.84 15.84 3.77
C PRO A 28 32.88 14.76 4.83
N LEU A 29 32.44 15.12 6.04
CA LEU A 29 32.13 14.17 7.10
C LEU A 29 31.15 13.17 6.52
N GLU A 30 31.67 12.07 5.98
CA GLU A 30 30.89 10.90 5.61
C GLU A 30 30.25 10.43 6.93
N CYS A 31 29.00 10.85 7.07
CA CYS A 31 28.10 10.34 8.07
C CYS A 31 28.23 8.82 8.04
N TYR A 32 28.76 8.28 9.13
CA TYR A 32 28.76 6.87 9.46
C TYR A 32 27.30 6.46 9.59
N THR A 33 26.62 6.31 8.46
CA THR A 33 25.42 5.50 8.41
C THR A 33 25.91 4.14 8.85
N THR A 34 25.65 3.79 10.11
CA THR A 34 25.88 2.45 10.62
C THR A 34 25.23 1.53 9.60
N ARG A 35 26.05 0.80 8.82
CA ARG A 35 25.61 -0.08 7.76
C ARG A 35 24.82 -1.19 8.42
N ARG A 36 23.54 -0.92 8.70
CA ARG A 36 22.66 -1.83 9.43
C ARG A 36 22.51 -3.04 8.51
N MET A 37 23.12 -4.14 8.92
CA MET A 37 23.05 -5.38 8.15
C MET A 37 21.57 -5.69 7.91
N PRO A 38 21.17 -5.96 6.65
CA PRO A 38 19.77 -6.19 6.35
C PRO A 38 19.28 -7.40 7.15
N THR A 39 18.10 -7.24 7.73
CA THR A 39 17.44 -8.30 8.50
C THR A 39 17.14 -9.51 7.61
N ARG A 40 16.90 -10.68 8.21
CA ARG A 40 16.51 -11.89 7.45
C ARG A 40 15.28 -11.62 6.58
N LEU A 41 14.27 -10.93 7.11
CA LEU A 41 13.08 -10.51 6.37
C LEU A 41 13.45 -9.67 5.15
N GLN A 42 14.26 -8.61 5.33
CA GLN A 42 14.69 -7.74 4.24
C GLN A 42 15.45 -8.48 3.15
N LYS A 43 16.29 -9.46 3.53
CA LYS A 43 17.01 -10.31 2.56
C LYS A 43 16.05 -11.20 1.77
N LEU A 44 15.07 -11.83 2.43
CA LEU A 44 14.06 -12.67 1.77
C LEU A 44 13.17 -11.86 0.83
N VAL A 45 12.74 -10.68 1.27
CA VAL A 45 11.93 -9.76 0.47
C VAL A 45 12.74 -9.26 -0.74
N ALA A 46 14.02 -8.91 -0.56
CA ALA A 46 14.89 -8.55 -1.68
C ALA A 46 15.11 -9.70 -2.66
N LEU A 47 15.16 -10.95 -2.18
CA LEU A 47 15.26 -12.15 -3.04
C LEU A 47 14.00 -12.41 -3.86
N LEU A 48 12.81 -11.96 -3.43
CA LEU A 48 11.61 -12.04 -4.25
C LEU A 48 11.73 -11.20 -5.53
N ALA A 49 12.32 -10.01 -5.41
CA ALA A 49 12.51 -9.10 -6.55
C ALA A 49 13.74 -9.45 -7.39
N ASN A 50 14.89 -9.69 -6.73
CA ASN A 50 16.19 -9.81 -7.39
C ASN A 50 16.72 -11.24 -7.44
N GLY A 51 15.88 -12.24 -7.18
CA GLY A 51 16.28 -13.64 -7.20
C GLY A 51 16.81 -14.06 -8.59
N PRO A 52 17.98 -14.75 -8.68
CA PRO A 52 18.63 -15.05 -9.96
C PRO A 52 17.86 -16.07 -10.82
N SER A 53 16.99 -16.87 -10.20
CA SER A 53 16.14 -17.86 -10.87
C SER A 53 14.74 -17.88 -10.26
N GLU A 54 13.78 -18.43 -11.01
CA GLU A 54 12.41 -18.63 -10.50
C GLU A 54 12.41 -19.55 -9.27
N ALA A 55 13.22 -20.62 -9.29
CA ALA A 55 13.38 -21.51 -8.15
C ALA A 55 13.88 -20.77 -6.90
N ALA A 56 14.82 -19.83 -7.03
CA ALA A 56 15.29 -19.03 -5.90
C ALA A 56 14.20 -18.11 -5.34
N ARG A 57 13.41 -17.49 -6.21
CA ARG A 57 12.27 -16.65 -5.81
C ARG A 57 11.20 -17.46 -5.07
N LEU A 58 10.86 -18.65 -5.58
CA LEU A 58 9.89 -19.55 -4.93
C LEU A 58 10.42 -20.12 -3.62
N ALA A 59 11.71 -20.40 -3.52
CA ALA A 59 12.33 -20.80 -2.25
C ALA A 59 12.25 -19.68 -1.21
N ALA A 60 12.52 -18.43 -1.60
CA ALA A 60 12.36 -17.27 -0.73
C ALA A 60 10.91 -17.09 -0.26
N ALA A 61 9.94 -17.26 -1.17
CA ALA A 61 8.50 -17.25 -0.85
C ALA A 61 8.13 -18.30 0.21
N ARG A 62 8.60 -19.54 0.07
CA ARG A 62 8.38 -20.61 1.06
C ARG A 62 8.97 -20.25 2.44
N GLN A 63 10.17 -19.66 2.46
CA GLN A 63 10.81 -19.23 3.70
C GLN A 63 10.05 -18.09 4.40
N LEU A 64 9.35 -17.22 3.67
CA LEU A 64 8.48 -16.21 4.26
C LEU A 64 7.24 -16.86 4.92
N GLY A 65 6.68 -17.92 4.35
CA GLY A 65 5.64 -18.72 5.00
C GLY A 65 6.11 -19.41 6.28
N GLU A 66 7.31 -20.00 6.27
CA GLU A 66 7.92 -20.55 7.48
C GLU A 66 8.17 -19.49 8.55
N LEU A 67 8.57 -18.28 8.14
CA LEU A 67 8.75 -17.16 9.04
C LEU A 67 7.44 -16.73 9.70
N GLN A 68 6.33 -16.73 8.95
CA GLN A 68 4.99 -16.49 9.49
C GLN A 68 4.64 -17.55 10.55
N ARG A 69 4.87 -18.84 10.26
CA ARG A 69 4.61 -19.93 11.21
C ARG A 69 5.39 -19.78 12.51
N ALA A 70 6.63 -19.28 12.43
CA ALA A 70 7.47 -19.04 13.61
C ALA A 70 7.06 -17.79 14.40
N HIS A 71 6.46 -16.78 13.74
CA HIS A 71 6.16 -15.48 14.32
C HIS A 71 4.76 -14.98 13.93
N PRO A 72 3.67 -15.65 14.38
CA PRO A 72 2.31 -15.33 13.94
C PRO A 72 1.88 -13.89 14.25
N ALA A 73 2.37 -13.31 15.34
CA ALA A 73 2.09 -11.92 15.75
C ALA A 73 2.58 -10.85 14.75
N GLN A 74 3.51 -11.20 13.85
CA GLN A 74 4.12 -10.25 12.90
C GLN A 74 3.50 -10.32 11.48
N LEU A 75 2.36 -11.01 11.31
CA LEU A 75 1.69 -11.18 10.03
C LEU A 75 1.51 -9.87 9.26
N HIS A 76 1.00 -8.83 9.93
CA HIS A 76 0.73 -7.54 9.31
C HIS A 76 2.01 -6.87 8.76
N VAL A 77 3.11 -6.95 9.51
CA VAL A 77 4.40 -6.41 9.06
C VAL A 77 4.90 -7.17 7.84
N LEU A 78 4.79 -8.50 7.84
CA LEU A 78 5.16 -9.34 6.70
C LEU A 78 4.34 -9.00 5.45
N LEU A 79 3.01 -8.90 5.59
CA LEU A 79 2.09 -8.58 4.49
C LEU A 79 2.38 -7.21 3.88
N GLN A 80 2.68 -6.19 4.68
CA GLN A 80 3.05 -4.86 4.17
C GLN A 80 4.26 -4.91 3.24
N HIS A 81 5.25 -5.76 3.53
CA HIS A 81 6.42 -5.90 2.65
C HIS A 81 6.08 -6.68 1.37
N ILE A 82 5.28 -7.74 1.47
CA ILE A 82 4.88 -8.56 0.30
C ILE A 82 3.99 -7.78 -0.65
N LEU A 83 2.99 -7.04 -0.13
CA LEU A 83 2.02 -6.30 -0.94
C LEU A 83 2.69 -5.25 -1.83
N ARG A 84 3.76 -4.59 -1.37
CA ARG A 84 4.55 -3.66 -2.20
C ARG A 84 5.14 -4.31 -3.45
N HIS A 85 5.48 -5.60 -3.38
CA HIS A 85 6.03 -6.34 -4.53
C HIS A 85 4.94 -6.90 -5.45
N LEU A 86 3.69 -6.97 -5.01
CA LEU A 86 2.56 -7.38 -5.84
C LEU A 86 2.24 -6.33 -6.92
N PHE A 87 2.53 -5.07 -6.65
CA PHE A 87 2.36 -3.94 -7.56
C PHE A 87 3.63 -3.57 -8.33
N ALA A 88 4.67 -4.42 -8.31
CA ALA A 88 5.88 -4.17 -9.09
C ALA A 88 5.62 -4.25 -10.61
N SER A 89 6.35 -3.46 -11.41
CA SER A 89 6.29 -3.51 -12.89
C SER A 89 6.71 -4.87 -13.46
N GLU A 90 7.64 -5.53 -12.78
CA GLU A 90 8.23 -6.80 -13.20
C GLU A 90 7.30 -7.99 -12.95
N TRP A 91 6.91 -8.67 -14.03
CA TRP A 91 6.06 -9.86 -13.97
C TRP A 91 6.59 -10.98 -13.07
N PRO A 92 7.90 -11.36 -13.12
CA PRO A 92 8.42 -12.41 -12.27
C PRO A 92 8.36 -12.08 -10.78
N THR A 93 8.52 -10.79 -10.43
CA THR A 93 8.42 -10.29 -9.06
C THR A 93 6.98 -10.40 -8.55
N ARG A 94 5.99 -10.03 -9.36
CA ARG A 94 4.56 -10.19 -9.00
C ARG A 94 4.20 -11.65 -8.76
N ARG A 95 4.65 -12.55 -9.64
CA ARG A 95 4.44 -14.01 -9.47
C ARG A 95 5.07 -14.54 -8.19
N ALA A 96 6.29 -14.11 -7.88
CA ALA A 96 6.98 -14.51 -6.66
C ALA A 96 6.29 -13.98 -5.39
N ALA A 97 5.83 -12.73 -5.41
CA ALA A 97 5.09 -12.12 -4.31
C ALA A 97 3.74 -12.83 -4.08
N ALA A 98 3.02 -13.21 -5.14
CA ALA A 98 1.79 -14.00 -5.04
C ALA A 98 2.05 -15.38 -4.43
N ALA A 99 3.13 -16.07 -4.84
CA ALA A 99 3.53 -17.34 -4.23
C ALA A 99 3.91 -17.18 -2.75
N ALA A 100 4.53 -16.06 -2.37
CA ALA A 100 4.82 -15.75 -0.96
C ALA A 100 3.53 -15.54 -0.16
N LEU A 101 2.55 -14.84 -0.73
CA LEU A 101 1.24 -14.63 -0.09
C LEU A 101 0.52 -15.97 0.12
N GLN A 102 0.55 -16.87 -0.85
CA GLN A 102 0.01 -18.22 -0.71
C GLN A 102 0.69 -18.98 0.44
N ALA A 103 2.04 -19.01 0.47
CA ALA A 103 2.78 -19.71 1.52
C ALA A 103 2.54 -19.12 2.93
N VAL A 104 2.30 -17.80 3.01
CA VAL A 104 1.92 -17.12 4.25
C VAL A 104 0.50 -17.48 4.67
N ALA A 105 -0.45 -17.54 3.72
CA ALA A 105 -1.84 -17.93 4.00
C ALA A 105 -1.94 -19.39 4.48
N GLU A 106 -1.17 -20.31 3.89
CA GLU A 106 -1.08 -21.71 4.33
C GLU A 106 -0.41 -21.87 5.71
N ALA A 107 0.37 -20.88 6.14
CA ALA A 107 1.04 -20.87 7.44
C ALA A 107 0.28 -20.12 8.52
N ALA A 108 -0.74 -19.34 8.17
CA ALA A 108 -1.59 -18.62 9.11
C ALA A 108 -2.66 -19.54 9.68
N ASP A 109 -3.05 -19.30 10.94
CA ASP A 109 -4.12 -20.05 11.57
C ASP A 109 -5.45 -19.77 10.88
N ALA A 110 -6.27 -20.82 10.74
CA ALA A 110 -7.60 -20.69 10.18
C ALA A 110 -8.45 -19.78 11.09
N TRP A 111 -9.00 -18.71 10.51
CA TRP A 111 -9.92 -17.83 11.20
C TRP A 111 -11.28 -18.55 11.37
N SER A 112 -11.61 -18.87 12.62
CA SER A 112 -12.90 -19.44 13.02
C SER A 112 -13.49 -18.57 14.13
N PRO A 113 -14.26 -17.51 13.79
CA PRO A 113 -14.92 -16.70 14.80
C PRO A 113 -15.96 -17.55 15.54
N GLU A 114 -16.02 -17.41 16.86
CA GLU A 114 -17.13 -17.96 17.64
C GLU A 114 -18.40 -17.23 17.25
N GLN A 115 -19.45 -17.96 16.89
CA GLN A 115 -20.75 -17.38 16.64
C GLN A 115 -21.42 -17.09 17.99
N PRO A 116 -21.84 -15.85 18.27
CA PRO A 116 -22.59 -15.56 19.48
C PRO A 116 -23.92 -16.35 19.45
N GLU A 117 -24.30 -16.95 20.57
CA GLU A 117 -25.56 -17.71 20.66
C GLU A 117 -26.80 -16.83 20.50
N GLU A 118 -26.71 -15.56 20.94
CA GLU A 118 -27.74 -14.55 20.77
C GLU A 118 -27.19 -13.42 19.89
N PRO A 119 -27.74 -13.21 18.68
CA PRO A 119 -27.31 -12.13 17.81
C PRO A 119 -27.70 -10.78 18.42
N ASP A 120 -26.75 -9.85 18.46
CA ASP A 120 -27.05 -8.46 18.79
C ASP A 120 -27.77 -7.82 17.60
N GLU A 121 -29.10 -7.78 17.68
CA GLU A 121 -30.00 -7.18 16.67
C GLU A 121 -29.61 -5.74 16.32
N ALA A 122 -29.08 -4.96 17.28
CA ALA A 122 -28.64 -3.59 17.02
C ALA A 122 -27.34 -3.56 16.20
N ALA A 123 -26.39 -4.46 16.51
CA ALA A 123 -25.17 -4.62 15.72
C ALA A 123 -25.47 -5.13 14.30
N GLU A 124 -26.41 -6.08 14.15
CA GLU A 124 -26.87 -6.55 12.85
C GLU A 124 -27.56 -5.45 12.04
N ALA A 125 -28.44 -4.67 12.66
CA ALA A 125 -29.09 -3.54 12.00
C ALA A 125 -28.08 -2.49 11.53
N ALA A 126 -27.08 -2.18 12.37
CA ALA A 126 -25.99 -1.26 11.99
C ALA A 126 -25.15 -1.80 10.82
N ALA A 127 -24.83 -3.09 10.82
CA ALA A 127 -24.10 -3.74 9.72
C ALA A 127 -24.92 -3.74 8.41
N ARG A 128 -26.23 -3.99 8.49
CA ARG A 128 -27.15 -3.92 7.33
C ARG A 128 -27.24 -2.50 6.78
N ALA A 129 -27.36 -1.49 7.64
CA ALA A 129 -27.37 -0.08 7.23
C ALA A 129 -26.04 0.35 6.57
N GLU A 130 -24.89 -0.14 7.06
CA GLU A 130 -23.60 0.09 6.39
C GLU A 130 -23.48 -0.66 5.06
N ALA A 131 -24.10 -1.83 4.94
CA ALA A 131 -24.12 -2.61 3.72
C ALA A 131 -25.00 -2.00 2.62
N GLU A 132 -26.03 -1.25 3.02
CA GLU A 132 -26.99 -0.62 2.12
C GLU A 132 -26.28 0.37 1.16
N GLY A 133 -26.28 0.03 -0.13
CA GLY A 133 -25.64 0.82 -1.20
C GLY A 133 -24.10 0.78 -1.22
N ALA A 134 -23.44 0.07 -0.30
CA ALA A 134 -21.98 -0.10 -0.30
C ALA A 134 -21.55 -1.53 -0.63
N TRP A 135 -22.39 -2.53 -0.39
CA TRP A 135 -22.05 -3.94 -0.61
C TRP A 135 -22.72 -4.49 -1.88
N LEU A 136 -22.01 -5.38 -2.58
CA LEU A 136 -22.53 -6.07 -3.76
C LEU A 136 -23.24 -7.36 -3.32
N SER A 137 -24.38 -7.66 -3.95
CA SER A 137 -25.11 -8.93 -3.77
C SER A 137 -25.13 -9.71 -5.07
N PHE A 138 -24.90 -11.02 -5.00
CA PHE A 138 -25.04 -11.91 -6.16
C PHE A 138 -26.46 -11.92 -6.72
N ARG A 139 -27.48 -11.65 -5.90
CA ARG A 139 -28.89 -11.64 -6.35
C ARG A 139 -29.23 -10.43 -7.22
N SER A 140 -28.56 -9.30 -6.99
CA SER A 140 -28.74 -8.05 -7.74
C SER A 140 -27.71 -7.89 -8.86
N PHE A 141 -26.87 -8.90 -9.10
CA PHE A 141 -25.84 -8.85 -10.13
C PHE A 141 -26.42 -9.18 -11.51
N GLU A 142 -26.41 -8.19 -12.40
CA GLU A 142 -26.88 -8.34 -13.77
C GLU A 142 -25.75 -8.10 -14.77
N MET A 143 -25.29 -9.18 -15.41
CA MET A 143 -24.20 -9.13 -16.38
C MET A 143 -24.48 -8.19 -17.56
N ALA A 144 -25.73 -8.17 -18.05
CA ALA A 144 -26.11 -7.33 -19.18
C ALA A 144 -25.91 -5.83 -18.87
N SER A 145 -26.26 -5.38 -17.65
CA SER A 145 -26.03 -4.00 -17.24
C SER A 145 -24.54 -3.68 -17.12
N VAL A 146 -23.76 -4.59 -16.56
CA VAL A 146 -22.30 -4.42 -16.42
C VAL A 146 -21.62 -4.27 -17.78
N LEU A 147 -22.03 -5.07 -18.77
CA LEU A 147 -21.47 -4.98 -20.12
C LEU A 147 -21.91 -3.72 -20.87
N ALA A 148 -23.13 -3.22 -20.63
CA ALA A 148 -23.66 -2.05 -21.30
C ALA A 148 -23.17 -0.72 -20.70
N HIS A 149 -23.04 -0.66 -19.37
CA HIS A 149 -22.81 0.59 -18.62
C HIS A 149 -21.51 0.59 -17.82
N GLY A 150 -20.83 -0.55 -17.68
CA GLY A 150 -19.58 -0.66 -16.93
C GLY A 150 -18.42 0.06 -17.61
N ARG A 151 -17.50 0.60 -16.80
CA ARG A 151 -16.27 1.25 -17.28
C ARG A 151 -15.24 0.18 -17.70
N PRO A 152 -14.71 0.22 -18.93
CA PRO A 152 -13.71 -0.74 -19.37
C PRO A 152 -12.39 -0.58 -18.59
N LEU A 153 -11.84 -1.69 -18.10
CA LEU A 153 -10.54 -1.74 -17.45
C LEU A 153 -9.44 -1.84 -18.51
N LEU A 154 -8.79 -0.72 -18.80
CA LEU A 154 -7.68 -0.61 -19.75
C LEU A 154 -6.33 -0.67 -19.01
N ALA A 155 -5.24 -0.71 -19.77
CA ALA A 155 -3.90 -0.62 -19.20
C ALA A 155 -3.73 0.71 -18.44
N SER A 156 -3.61 0.61 -17.12
CA SER A 156 -3.43 1.74 -16.23
C SER A 156 -1.96 2.11 -16.10
N GLY A 157 -1.70 3.42 -15.98
CA GLY A 157 -0.38 3.98 -15.66
C GLY A 157 0.02 3.86 -14.18
N GLY A 158 -0.86 3.32 -13.32
CA GLY A 158 -0.57 3.06 -11.90
C GLY A 158 -0.71 4.27 -10.95
N SER A 159 -0.78 5.50 -11.48
CA SER A 159 -0.89 6.72 -10.67
C SER A 159 -2.25 6.91 -9.98
N GLU A 160 -3.29 6.20 -10.43
CA GLU A 160 -4.63 6.22 -9.84
C GLU A 160 -4.69 5.59 -8.43
N PHE A 161 -3.63 4.87 -8.03
CA PHE A 161 -3.46 4.31 -6.69
C PHE A 161 -2.57 5.19 -5.79
N ASP A 162 -1.84 6.15 -6.37
CA ASP A 162 -0.92 7.03 -5.63
C ASP A 162 -1.65 8.20 -4.94
N GLU A 163 -2.85 8.57 -5.42
CA GLU A 163 -3.55 9.80 -5.02
C GLU A 163 -4.26 9.77 -3.64
N GLU A 164 -4.14 8.71 -2.84
CA GLU A 164 -4.86 8.62 -1.56
C GLU A 164 -4.02 8.52 -0.29
N ASP A 165 -2.68 8.55 -0.38
CA ASP A 165 -1.78 8.51 0.80
C ASP A 165 -0.95 9.80 1.02
N ALA A 166 -1.10 10.82 0.17
CA ALA A 166 -0.36 12.08 0.30
C ALA A 166 -1.25 13.28 0.68
N GLY A 167 -1.59 13.38 1.96
CA GLY A 167 -1.66 14.67 2.67
C GLY A 167 -2.82 15.64 2.40
N SER A 168 -3.80 15.36 1.53
CA SER A 168 -4.89 16.31 1.22
C SER A 168 -6.30 15.90 1.68
N ALA A 169 -6.45 14.72 2.32
CA ALA A 169 -7.70 14.25 2.93
C ALA A 169 -7.54 14.03 4.44
N GLY A 170 -6.91 14.98 5.13
CA GLY A 170 -6.55 14.90 6.56
C GLY A 170 -7.72 14.91 7.57
N GLY A 171 -8.89 14.34 7.21
CA GLY A 171 -10.05 14.30 8.10
C GLY A 171 -10.99 13.11 7.91
N LEU A 172 -10.87 12.31 6.85
CA LEU A 172 -11.75 11.14 6.67
C LEU A 172 -11.14 9.91 7.33
N SER A 173 -11.96 9.17 8.07
CA SER A 173 -11.52 7.91 8.68
C SER A 173 -11.19 6.88 7.58
N GLY A 174 -10.28 5.95 7.85
CA GLY A 174 -9.96 4.88 6.88
C GLY A 174 -11.19 4.08 6.45
N ARG A 175 -12.20 3.98 7.34
CA ARG A 175 -13.50 3.36 7.06
C ARG A 175 -14.32 4.17 6.04
N GLU A 176 -14.38 5.49 6.17
CA GLU A 176 -15.08 6.37 5.23
C GLU A 176 -14.46 6.34 3.83
N ARG A 177 -13.13 6.32 3.75
CA ARG A 177 -12.40 6.16 2.48
C ARG A 177 -12.80 4.86 1.79
N LEU A 178 -12.84 3.75 2.53
CA LEU A 178 -13.28 2.46 2.00
C LEU A 178 -14.74 2.47 1.53
N LEU A 179 -15.66 3.06 2.31
CA LEU A 179 -17.07 3.15 1.91
C LEU A 179 -17.24 3.98 0.64
N ARG A 180 -16.49 5.07 0.50
CA ARG A 180 -16.48 5.89 -0.72
C ARG A 180 -15.97 5.08 -1.93
N GLN A 181 -14.83 4.40 -1.79
CA GLN A 181 -14.29 3.54 -2.85
C GLN A 181 -15.27 2.44 -3.26
N ARG A 182 -16.00 1.84 -2.30
CA ARG A 182 -17.02 0.82 -2.59
C ARG A 182 -18.19 1.37 -3.39
N ARG A 183 -18.66 2.59 -3.11
CA ARG A 183 -19.70 3.25 -3.92
C ARG A 183 -19.22 3.53 -5.34
N LEU A 184 -17.99 4.05 -5.48
CA LEU A 184 -17.36 4.27 -6.79
C LEU A 184 -17.24 2.98 -7.60
N LEU A 185 -16.95 1.84 -6.95
CA LEU A 185 -16.91 0.55 -7.60
C LEU A 185 -18.29 0.17 -8.19
N GLN A 186 -19.39 0.39 -7.46
CA GLN A 186 -20.73 0.09 -7.97
C GLN A 186 -21.12 0.95 -9.19
N GLN A 187 -20.71 2.22 -9.16
CA GLN A 187 -20.81 3.14 -10.29
C GLN A 187 -20.01 2.65 -11.50
N GLN A 188 -18.74 2.31 -11.28
CA GLN A 188 -17.86 1.82 -12.34
C GLN A 188 -18.31 0.48 -12.92
N LEU A 189 -19.01 -0.35 -12.13
CA LEU A 189 -19.60 -1.59 -12.60
C LEU A 189 -20.91 -1.38 -13.37
N GLY A 190 -21.49 -0.16 -13.41
CA GLY A 190 -22.78 0.07 -14.07
C GLY A 190 -23.94 -0.64 -13.37
N MET A 191 -23.82 -0.87 -12.06
CA MET A 191 -24.80 -1.57 -11.22
C MET A 191 -25.63 -0.62 -10.35
N GLU A 192 -25.32 0.67 -10.38
CA GLU A 192 -26.07 1.68 -9.65
C GLU A 192 -27.42 1.92 -10.33
N SER A 193 -28.51 1.83 -9.57
CA SER A 193 -29.83 2.18 -10.07
C SER A 193 -29.86 3.66 -10.49
N VAL A 194 -30.59 4.01 -11.56
CA VAL A 194 -30.70 5.41 -12.06
C VAL A 194 -31.06 6.42 -10.95
N ARG A 195 -31.81 5.97 -9.93
CA ARG A 195 -32.18 6.77 -8.75
C ARG A 195 -30.98 7.10 -7.84
N GLN A 196 -30.01 6.20 -7.72
CA GLN A 196 -28.76 6.42 -6.97
C GLN A 196 -27.72 7.18 -7.81
N ALA A 197 -27.65 6.92 -9.12
CA ALA A 197 -26.74 7.61 -10.04
C ALA A 197 -27.04 9.12 -10.19
N LEU A 198 -28.31 9.52 -10.02
CA LEU A 198 -28.73 10.93 -9.95
C LEU A 198 -28.55 11.54 -8.53
N GLY A 199 -27.79 10.86 -7.66
CA GLY A 199 -27.29 11.42 -6.42
C GLY A 199 -28.29 11.50 -5.28
N GLY A 200 -29.32 10.64 -5.20
CA GLY A 200 -30.19 10.52 -4.01
C GLY A 200 -30.93 11.79 -3.57
N GLN A 201 -30.74 12.92 -4.26
CA GLN A 201 -31.34 14.22 -3.97
C GLN A 201 -32.63 14.46 -4.75
N SER A 202 -33.07 13.50 -5.57
CA SER A 202 -34.34 13.64 -6.30
C SER A 202 -35.57 13.71 -5.38
N ASP A 203 -35.49 13.16 -4.16
CA ASP A 203 -36.55 13.31 -3.14
C ASP A 203 -36.50 14.69 -2.42
N GLU A 204 -35.39 15.43 -2.48
CA GLU A 204 -35.30 16.82 -1.97
C GLU A 204 -35.59 17.87 -3.06
N LEU A 205 -35.42 17.52 -4.34
CA LEU A 205 -35.59 18.44 -5.49
C LEU A 205 -37.01 18.48 -6.05
N LEU A 206 -37.89 17.52 -5.69
CA LEU A 206 -39.29 17.51 -6.08
C LEU A 206 -40.15 17.39 -4.84
N GLN A 207 -40.50 18.54 -4.24
CA GLN A 207 -41.37 18.58 -3.07
C GLN A 207 -42.83 18.62 -3.53
N GLU A 208 -43.73 17.91 -2.84
CA GLU A 208 -45.18 17.97 -3.11
C GLU A 208 -45.74 19.41 -3.03
N ALA A 209 -45.03 20.31 -2.34
CA ALA A 209 -45.33 21.74 -2.27
C ALA A 209 -45.32 22.43 -3.65
N ASP A 210 -44.50 21.97 -4.60
CA ASP A 210 -44.40 22.55 -5.96
C ASP A 210 -45.65 22.28 -6.82
N LEU A 211 -46.49 21.31 -6.43
CA LEU A 211 -47.77 21.01 -7.10
C LEU A 211 -48.94 21.84 -6.54
N THR A 212 -48.75 22.57 -5.44
CA THR A 212 -49.83 23.25 -4.70
C THR A 212 -49.87 24.77 -4.89
N ALA A 213 -49.28 25.29 -5.97
CA ALA A 213 -49.54 26.67 -6.39
C ALA A 213 -50.83 26.76 -7.23
N VAL A 214 -51.96 26.28 -6.70
CA VAL A 214 -53.26 26.77 -7.13
C VAL A 214 -53.59 27.97 -6.25
N GLY A 215 -53.39 29.16 -6.81
CA GLY A 215 -53.91 30.40 -6.25
C GLY A 215 -55.43 30.32 -6.13
N ALA A 216 -55.90 29.93 -4.96
CA ALA A 216 -57.08 30.49 -4.31
C ALA A 216 -56.52 31.54 -3.34
N ALA A 217 -56.98 32.78 -3.22
CA ALA A 217 -58.26 33.44 -3.40
C ALA A 217 -57.96 34.96 -3.16
N PRO A 218 -58.91 35.92 -3.14
CA PRO A 218 -60.38 35.83 -3.20
C PRO A 218 -61.02 36.39 -4.48
#